data_AF-A0A958JR29-F1
#
_entry.id   AF-A0A958JR29-F1
#
_cell.length_a   1.000
_cell.length_b   1.000
_cell.length_c   1.000
_cell.angle_alpha   90.00
_cell.angle_beta   90.00
_cell.angle_gamma   90.00
#
_symmetry.space_group_name_H-M   'P 1'
#
loop_
_entity.id
_entity.type
_entity.pdbx_description
1 polymer ?
#
loop_
_entity_poly.entity_id
_entity_poly.type
_entity_poly.pdbx_seq_one_letter_code
_entity_poly.pdbx_strand_id
1 'polypeptide(L)'
;NPKRLFMVLFLTTLVWVTNFVLYWVLLYLLNIEASLLLGTTVAVIIALAVAAPSAPGFVGVFQTACLASFALFTLPEEQAFVYSVITHIFQYIFFIAYGVFVLSKAGMKLNELRDRSEKSLESVV
;
A
#
# COMPACT_ATOMS: atom_id res chain seq x y z
N ASN A 1 8.91 -10.60 26.04
CA ASN A 1 9.16 -11.98 25.55
C ASN A 1 10.01 -11.90 24.28
N PRO A 2 11.29 -12.30 24.31
CA PRO A 2 12.24 -12.11 23.21
C PRO A 2 11.84 -12.85 21.92
N LYS A 3 11.19 -14.02 22.00
CA LYS A 3 10.70 -14.77 20.83
C LYS A 3 9.63 -13.99 20.06
N ARG A 4 8.73 -13.32 20.78
CA ARG A 4 7.69 -12.46 20.16
C ARG A 4 8.32 -11.24 19.48
N LEU A 5 9.30 -10.61 20.12
CA LEU A 5 10.01 -9.47 19.52
C LEU A 5 10.71 -9.87 18.21
N PHE A 6 11.44 -10.99 18.22
CA PHE A 6 12.09 -11.49 17.00
C PHE A 6 11.08 -11.79 15.88
N MET A 7 9.95 -12.42 16.21
CA MET A 7 8.90 -12.72 15.24
C MET A 7 8.28 -11.45 14.64
N VAL A 8 8.04 -10.42 15.45
CA VAL A 8 7.55 -9.12 14.96
C VAL A 8 8.58 -8.49 14.03
N LEU A 9 9.85 -8.40 14.45
CA LEU A 9 10.91 -7.82 13.61
C LEU A 9 11.07 -8.55 12.28
N PHE A 10 11.03 -9.87 12.29
CA PHE A 10 11.10 -10.69 11.09
C PHE A 10 9.92 -10.43 10.14
N LEU A 11 8.69 -10.46 10.66
CA LEU A 11 7.49 -10.22 9.85
C LEU A 11 7.46 -8.79 9.31
N THR A 12 7.80 -7.80 10.13
CA THR A 12 7.91 -6.40 9.69
C THR A 12 8.94 -6.25 8.58
N THR A 13 10.12 -6.86 8.74
CA THR A 13 11.16 -6.83 7.68
C THR A 13 10.65 -7.46 6.39
N LEU A 14 9.95 -8.60 6.47
CA LEU A 14 9.39 -9.28 5.31
C LEU A 14 8.36 -8.42 4.58
N VAL A 15 7.49 -7.73 5.32
CA VAL A 15 6.50 -6.78 4.77
C VAL A 15 7.22 -5.64 4.02
N TRP A 16 8.22 -5.02 4.65
CA TRP A 16 8.95 -3.91 4.03
C TRP A 16 9.75 -4.33 2.79
N VAL A 17 10.44 -5.48 2.84
CA VAL A 17 11.17 -6.01 1.69
C VAL A 17 10.21 -6.30 0.54
N THR A 18 9.08 -6.94 0.81
CA THR A 18 8.05 -7.22 -0.21
C THR A 18 7.53 -5.91 -0.82
N ASN A 19 7.32 -4.90 0.00
CA ASN A 19 6.88 -3.57 -0.44
C ASN A 19 7.92 -2.91 -1.35
N PHE A 20 9.20 -2.87 -0.96
CA PHE A 20 10.28 -2.32 -1.79
C PHE A 20 10.43 -3.06 -3.12
N VAL A 21 10.36 -4.39 -3.09
CA VAL A 21 10.42 -5.21 -4.30
C VAL A 21 9.24 -4.90 -5.22
N LEU A 22 8.02 -4.77 -4.69
CA LEU A 22 6.84 -4.43 -5.49
C LEU A 22 6.99 -3.10 -6.22
N TYR A 23 7.42 -2.03 -5.52
CA TYR A 23 7.64 -0.73 -6.15
C TYR A 23 8.73 -0.80 -7.23
N TRP A 24 9.85 -1.47 -6.94
CA TRP A 24 10.92 -1.62 -7.92
C TRP A 24 10.52 -2.46 -9.14
N VAL A 25 9.83 -3.59 -8.94
CA VAL A 25 9.34 -4.45 -10.03
C VAL A 25 8.38 -3.69 -10.93
N LEU A 26 7.48 -2.87 -10.39
CA LEU A 26 6.57 -2.08 -11.21
C LEU A 26 7.28 -0.99 -12.03
N LEU A 27 8.38 -0.43 -11.53
CA LEU A 27 9.19 0.51 -12.32
C LEU A 27 9.79 -0.22 -13.52
N TYR A 28 10.35 -1.40 -13.26
CA TYR A 28 10.92 -2.28 -14.26
C TYR A 28 9.88 -2.70 -15.32
N LEU A 29 8.68 -3.12 -14.90
CA LEU A 29 7.61 -3.54 -15.80
C LEU A 29 7.09 -2.40 -16.69
N LEU A 30 7.15 -1.16 -16.21
CA LEU A 30 6.72 0.02 -16.96
C LEU A 30 7.83 0.63 -17.83
N ASN A 31 9.00 -0.02 -17.91
CA ASN A 31 10.17 0.48 -18.65
C ASN A 31 10.60 1.90 -18.23
N ILE A 32 10.33 2.28 -16.97
CA ILE A 32 10.89 3.49 -16.35
C ILE A 32 12.29 3.12 -15.88
N GLU A 33 13.25 4.04 -15.97
CA GLU A 33 14.65 3.81 -15.55
C GLU A 33 14.73 3.28 -14.11
N ALA A 34 14.72 1.95 -13.97
CA ALA A 34 14.42 1.27 -12.73
C ALA A 34 15.68 1.14 -11.87
N SER A 35 16.00 2.20 -11.13
CA SER A 35 17.00 2.10 -10.07
C SER A 35 16.38 1.57 -8.78
N LEU A 36 17.11 0.73 -8.05
CA LEU A 36 16.73 0.32 -6.69
C LEU A 36 16.54 1.55 -5.78
N LEU A 37 17.32 2.61 -6.01
CA LEU A 37 17.20 3.86 -5.28
C LEU A 37 15.86 4.55 -5.54
N LEU A 38 15.43 4.67 -6.80
CA LEU A 38 14.12 5.25 -7.14
C LEU A 38 12.98 4.45 -6.51
N GLY A 39 12.99 3.11 -6.65
CA GLY A 39 11.95 2.25 -6.09
C GLY A 39 11.85 2.35 -4.55
N THR A 40 12.99 2.41 -3.87
CA THR A 40 13.03 2.60 -2.40
C THR A 40 12.61 4.01 -2.00
N THR A 41 13.01 5.05 -2.73
CA THR A 41 12.56 6.43 -2.47
C THR A 41 11.05 6.57 -2.60
N VAL A 42 10.47 6.04 -3.68
CA VAL A 42 9.01 6.01 -3.89
C VAL A 42 8.30 5.33 -2.72
N ALA A 43 8.78 4.16 -2.31
CA ALA A 43 8.20 3.41 -1.21
C ALA A 43 8.25 4.18 0.13
N VAL A 44 9.37 4.83 0.44
CA VAL A 44 9.54 5.60 1.69
C VAL A 44 8.66 6.85 1.69
N ILE A 45 8.65 7.62 0.59
CA ILE A 45 7.86 8.86 0.52
C ILE A 45 6.36 8.53 0.58
N ILE A 46 5.91 7.48 -0.10
CA ILE A 46 4.52 7.02 0.02
C ILE A 46 4.21 6.58 1.45
N ALA A 47 5.08 5.80 2.10
CA ALA A 47 4.86 5.37 3.47
C ALA A 47 4.73 6.55 4.45
N LEU A 48 5.53 7.60 4.27
CA LEU A 48 5.41 8.84 5.04
C LEU A 48 4.09 9.58 4.75
N ALA A 49 3.69 9.66 3.47
CA ALA A 49 2.47 10.35 3.07
C ALA A 49 1.20 9.67 3.62
N VAL A 50 1.13 8.34 3.59
CA VAL A 50 -0.03 7.59 4.10
C VAL A 50 -0.10 7.54 5.62
N ALA A 51 0.98 7.89 6.34
CA ALA A 51 1.01 7.92 7.80
C ALA A 51 0.22 9.08 8.43
N ALA A 52 -0.12 10.12 7.67
CA ALA A 52 -0.82 11.32 8.13
C ALA A 52 -2.33 11.32 7.80
N PRO A 53 -3.02 10.17 7.91
CA PRO A 53 -4.26 9.80 7.22
C PRO A 53 -5.19 10.97 6.86
N SER A 54 -5.28 11.30 5.57
CA SER A 54 -5.90 12.56 5.11
C SER A 54 -7.00 12.39 4.05
N ALA A 55 -7.11 11.22 3.39
CA ALA A 55 -8.11 10.99 2.36
C ALA A 55 -8.61 9.53 2.37
N PRO A 56 -9.92 9.28 2.08
CA PRO A 56 -10.44 7.94 1.88
C PRO A 56 -9.64 7.19 0.81
N GLY A 57 -9.06 6.06 1.20
CA GLY A 57 -8.25 5.24 0.31
C GLY A 57 -6.98 5.89 -0.22
N PHE A 58 -6.50 6.98 0.41
CA PHE A 58 -5.25 7.66 0.03
C PHE A 58 -5.16 8.10 -1.44
N VAL A 59 -6.31 8.25 -2.10
CA VAL A 59 -6.39 8.78 -3.47
C VAL A 59 -5.88 10.22 -3.45
N GLY A 60 -5.05 10.58 -4.44
CA GLY A 60 -4.35 11.88 -4.45
C GLY A 60 -3.10 11.90 -3.57
N VAL A 61 -3.18 11.47 -2.30
CA VAL A 61 -2.01 11.41 -1.38
C VAL A 61 -0.92 10.48 -1.92
N PHE A 62 -1.31 9.29 -2.37
CA PHE A 62 -0.40 8.35 -3.01
C PHE A 62 0.21 8.93 -4.29
N GLN A 63 -0.62 9.61 -5.09
CA GLN A 63 -0.22 10.19 -6.36
C GLN A 63 0.79 11.32 -6.17
N THR A 64 0.52 12.26 -5.26
CA THR A 64 1.41 13.38 -4.95
C THR A 64 2.73 12.91 -4.35
N ALA A 65 2.70 11.89 -3.50
CA ALA A 65 3.90 11.24 -2.99
C ALA A 65 4.75 10.64 -4.12
N CYS A 66 4.12 9.99 -5.09
CA CYS A 66 4.80 9.43 -6.25
C CYS A 66 5.40 10.53 -7.16
N LEU A 67 4.62 11.57 -7.46
CA LEU A 67 5.06 12.76 -8.21
C LEU A 67 6.29 13.41 -7.55
N ALA A 68 6.22 13.63 -6.24
CA ALA A 68 7.34 14.17 -5.45
C ALA A 68 8.58 13.28 -5.52
N SER A 69 8.39 11.94 -5.46
CA SER A 69 9.49 10.99 -5.56
C SER A 69 10.19 11.05 -6.92
N PHE A 70 9.43 11.06 -8.01
CA PHE A 70 9.98 11.14 -9.37
C PHE A 70 10.67 12.48 -9.65
N ALA A 71 10.13 13.57 -9.09
CA ALA A 71 10.74 14.90 -9.20
C ALA A 71 12.16 14.95 -8.59
N LEU A 72 12.43 14.19 -7.52
CA LEU A 72 13.79 14.09 -6.93
C LEU A 72 14.82 13.45 -7.87
N PHE A 73 14.36 12.66 -8.85
CA PHE A 73 15.20 12.02 -9.87
C PHE A 73 15.07 12.69 -11.23
N THR A 74 14.45 13.89 -11.29
CA THR A 74 14.24 14.65 -12.54
C THR A 74 13.51 13.87 -13.63
N LEU A 75 12.66 12.92 -13.24
CA LEU A 75 11.87 12.12 -14.17
C LEU A 75 10.59 12.84 -14.62
N PRO A 76 10.07 12.55 -15.82
CA PRO A 76 8.86 13.20 -16.33
C PRO A 76 7.63 12.96 -15.44
N GLU A 77 6.85 14.02 -15.24
CA GLU A 77 5.60 13.97 -14.45
C GLU A 77 4.60 12.96 -15.01
N GLU A 78 4.53 12.84 -16.33
CA GLU A 78 3.68 11.87 -17.04
C GLU A 78 3.99 10.42 -16.62
N GLN A 79 5.28 10.07 -16.51
CA GLN A 79 5.69 8.74 -16.06
C GLN A 79 5.30 8.49 -14.60
N ALA A 80 5.48 9.51 -13.75
CA ALA A 80 5.08 9.45 -12.34
C ALA A 80 3.57 9.25 -12.19
N PHE A 81 2.77 9.96 -13.00
CA PHE A 81 1.33 9.85 -13.02
C PHE A 81 0.89 8.43 -13.39
N VAL A 82 1.35 7.91 -14.54
CA VAL A 82 1.04 6.55 -15.02
C VAL A 82 1.46 5.51 -13.99
N TYR A 83 2.68 5.62 -13.48
CA TYR A 83 3.21 4.71 -12.46
C TYR A 83 2.35 4.72 -11.20
N SER A 84 1.97 5.90 -10.70
CA SER A 84 1.19 6.03 -9.48
C SER A 84 -0.18 5.36 -9.59
N VAL A 85 -0.88 5.56 -10.72
CA VAL A 85 -2.21 4.99 -10.96
C VAL A 85 -2.13 3.47 -11.05
N ILE A 86 -1.21 2.95 -11.86
CA ILE A 86 -1.05 1.50 -12.05
C ILE A 86 -0.69 0.83 -10.73
N THR A 87 0.30 1.37 -10.02
CA THR A 87 0.77 0.79 -8.75
C THR A 87 -0.32 0.79 -7.70
N HIS A 88 -1.06 1.89 -7.56
CA HIS A 88 -2.09 2.00 -6.54
C HIS A 88 -3.27 1.07 -6.83
N ILE A 89 -3.74 1.01 -8.08
CA ILE A 89 -4.80 0.08 -8.50
C ILE A 89 -4.35 -1.37 -8.32
N PHE A 90 -3.13 -1.70 -8.71
CA PHE A 90 -2.58 -3.05 -8.55
C PHE A 90 -2.58 -3.50 -7.08
N GLN A 91 -2.14 -2.64 -6.17
CA GLN A 91 -2.20 -2.90 -4.73
C GLN A 91 -3.64 -3.11 -4.26
N TYR A 92 -4.57 -2.23 -4.67
CA TYR A 92 -5.99 -2.36 -4.32
C TYR A 92 -6.59 -3.68 -4.78
N ILE A 93 -6.35 -4.07 -6.04
CA ILE A 93 -6.85 -5.33 -6.58
C ILE A 93 -6.33 -6.49 -5.75
N PHE A 94 -5.04 -6.51 -5.42
CA PHE A 94 -4.44 -7.59 -4.65
C PHE A 94 -5.05 -7.70 -3.24
N PHE A 95 -5.14 -6.58 -2.52
CA PHE A 95 -5.68 -6.57 -1.16
C PHE A 95 -7.18 -6.86 -1.11
N ILE A 96 -7.97 -6.31 -2.04
CA ILE A 96 -9.40 -6.58 -2.14
C ILE A 96 -9.63 -8.05 -2.49
N ALA A 97 -8.93 -8.59 -3.48
CA ALA A 97 -9.06 -10.00 -3.87
C ALA A 97 -8.72 -10.93 -2.72
N TYR A 98 -7.63 -10.65 -1.98
CA TYR A 98 -7.25 -11.44 -0.81
C TYR A 98 -8.29 -11.35 0.31
N GLY A 99 -8.82 -10.15 0.59
CA GLY A 99 -9.87 -9.95 1.57
C GLY A 99 -11.15 -10.71 1.23
N VAL A 100 -11.61 -10.63 -0.03
CA VAL A 100 -12.78 -11.35 -0.54
C VAL A 100 -12.56 -12.86 -0.45
N PHE A 101 -11.35 -13.34 -0.79
CA PHE A 101 -11.00 -14.76 -0.68
C PHE A 101 -11.10 -15.26 0.77
N VAL A 102 -10.51 -14.52 1.73
CA VAL A 102 -10.55 -14.87 3.15
C VAL A 102 -11.98 -14.84 3.68
N LEU A 103 -12.77 -13.81 3.33
CA LEU A 103 -14.18 -13.69 3.71
C LEU A 103 -15.00 -14.88 3.21
N SER A 104 -14.80 -15.24 1.94
CA SER A 104 -15.48 -16.37 1.31
C SER A 104 -15.12 -17.70 1.99
N LYS A 105 -13.85 -17.88 2.39
CA LYS A 105 -13.39 -19.06 3.13
C LYS A 105 -13.93 -19.13 4.56
N ALA A 106 -14.17 -17.98 5.20
CA ALA A 106 -14.75 -17.89 6.52
C ALA A 106 -16.28 -18.03 6.54
N GLY A 107 -16.94 -18.07 5.37
CA GLY A 107 -18.40 -18.14 5.26
C GLY A 107 -19.12 -16.86 5.71
N MET A 108 -18.40 -15.75 5.87
CA MET A 108 -18.96 -14.49 6.36
C MET A 108 -19.53 -13.66 5.21
N LYS A 109 -20.73 -13.11 5.42
CA LYS A 109 -21.35 -12.18 4.46
C LYS A 109 -21.04 -10.73 4.85
N LEU A 110 -20.98 -9.85 3.84
CA LEU A 110 -20.70 -8.42 4.06
C LEU A 110 -21.75 -7.72 4.95
N ASN A 111 -23.00 -8.15 4.92
CA ASN A 111 -24.06 -7.62 5.78
C ASN A 111 -23.80 -7.95 7.27
N GLU A 112 -23.34 -9.15 7.57
CA GLU A 112 -23.02 -9.57 8.94
C GLU A 112 -21.84 -8.77 9.52
N LEU A 113 -20.87 -8.39 8.69
CA LEU A 113 -19.78 -7.50 9.09
C LEU A 113 -20.27 -6.08 9.39
N ARG A 114 -21.18 -5.55 8.57
CA ARG A 114 -21.76 -4.23 8.78
C ARG A 114 -22.51 -4.17 10.11
N ASP A 115 -23.39 -5.14 10.35
CA ASP A 115 -24.21 -5.19 11.57
C ASP A 115 -23.34 -5.33 12.84
N ARG A 116 -22.22 -6.07 12.74
CA ARG A 116 -21.24 -6.17 13.85
C ARG A 116 -20.48 -4.86 14.08
N SER A 117 -20.12 -4.14 13.01
CA SER A 117 -19.46 -2.84 13.13
C SER A 117 -20.36 -1.79 13.76
N GLU A 118 -21.64 -1.73 13.38
CA GLU A 118 -22.64 -0.81 13.96
C GLU A 118 -22.84 -1.09 15.46
N LYS A 119 -23.07 -2.36 15.84
CA LYS A 119 -23.20 -2.75 17.25
C LYS A 119 -21.95 -2.44 18.08
N SER A 120 -20.75 -2.58 17.50
CA SER A 120 -19.51 -2.23 18.20
C SER A 120 -19.40 -0.72 18.44
N LEU A 121 -19.85 0.11 17.50
CA LEU A 121 -19.86 1.57 17.66
C LEU A 121 -20.88 1.99 18.72
N GLU A 122 -22.07 1.39 18.72
CA GLU A 122 -23.11 1.64 19.74
C GLU A 122 -22.65 1.26 21.15
N SER A 123 -21.79 0.26 21.32
CA SER A 123 -21.28 -0.13 22.64
C SER A 123 -20.20 0.80 23.23
N VAL A 124 -19.64 1.71 22.42
CA VAL A 124 -18.57 2.64 22.82
C VAL A 124 -19.11 4.06 23.04
N VAL A 125 -20.32 4.35 22.54
CA VAL A 125 -21.06 5.61 22.74
C VAL A 125 -21.98 5.50 23.95
#